data_AF-A0A4S8KNX7-F1
#
_entry.id   AF-A0A4S8KNX7-F1
#
_cell.length_a   1.000
_cell.length_b   1.000
_cell.length_c   1.000
_cell.angle_alpha   90.00
_cell.angle_beta   90.00
_cell.angle_gamma   90.00
#
_symmetry.space_group_name_H-M   'P 1'
#
loop_
_entity.id
_entity.type
_entity.pdbx_description
1 polymer ?
#
loop_
_entity_poly.entity_id
_entity_poly.type
_entity_poly.pdbx_seq_one_letter_code
_entity_poly.pdbx_strand_id
1 'polypeptide(L)'
;TFGQSTIWKFNNNASAMKSKLAARDFEDLLQCSIPVFDGLMPTTSENNIILDLLWDECAWHALAKLLLHTETTLHIFDKTTVSLGNSLQQFSRQVAGRYYTTELPQKEAARGQRHAALVKKAIKKIGGKAKPFNLDTCKLHSLGDYAAAIHMFGTTDNYTTQIVS
;
A
#
# COMPACT_ATOMS: atom_id res chain seq x y z
N THR A 1 -9.63 -6.35 26.40
CA THR A 1 -8.96 -7.05 25.29
C THR A 1 -8.61 -6.04 24.22
N PHE A 2 -7.33 -5.66 24.11
CA PHE A 2 -6.86 -4.89 22.96
C PHE A 2 -6.90 -5.80 21.72
N GLY A 3 -7.49 -5.33 20.61
CA GLY A 3 -7.45 -6.03 19.31
C GLY A 3 -8.81 -6.40 18.71
N GLN A 4 -9.78 -6.86 19.51
CA GLN A 4 -11.11 -7.26 18.98
C GLN A 4 -11.95 -6.06 18.48
N SER A 5 -11.62 -4.85 18.92
CA SER A 5 -12.24 -3.59 18.51
C SER A 5 -11.41 -2.78 17.51
N THR A 6 -10.20 -3.23 17.17
CA THR A 6 -9.27 -2.47 16.32
C THR A 6 -9.15 -3.06 14.92
N ILE A 7 -8.96 -4.39 14.79
CA ILE A 7 -8.78 -5.06 13.50
C ILE A 7 -10.12 -5.65 13.03
N TRP A 8 -10.55 -5.28 11.84
CA TRP A 8 -11.83 -5.70 11.27
C TRP A 8 -11.73 -7.05 10.56
N LYS A 9 -12.89 -7.70 10.37
CA LYS A 9 -12.96 -8.96 9.64
C LYS A 9 -12.63 -8.74 8.16
N PHE A 10 -11.61 -9.43 7.68
CA PHE A 10 -11.29 -9.48 6.26
C PHE A 10 -12.33 -10.26 5.46
N ASN A 11 -12.40 -9.97 4.16
CA ASN A 11 -13.13 -10.80 3.22
C ASN A 11 -12.43 -12.17 3.08
N ASN A 12 -13.20 -13.22 2.77
CA ASN A 12 -12.71 -14.59 2.56
C ASN A 12 -11.58 -14.69 1.53
N ASN A 13 -11.43 -13.70 0.64
CA ASN A 13 -10.30 -13.61 -0.28
C ASN A 13 -9.75 -12.19 -0.32
N ALA A 14 -8.80 -11.90 0.57
CA ALA A 14 -8.11 -10.61 0.66
C ALA A 14 -7.28 -10.30 -0.59
N SER A 15 -6.58 -11.28 -1.15
CA SER A 15 -5.67 -11.08 -2.30
C SER A 15 -6.42 -10.72 -3.58
N ALA A 16 -7.67 -11.15 -3.74
CA ALA A 16 -8.48 -10.80 -4.90
C ALA A 16 -9.02 -9.36 -4.86
N MET A 17 -8.99 -8.70 -3.69
CA MET A 17 -9.42 -7.30 -3.49
C MET A 17 -10.79 -6.99 -4.14
N LYS A 18 -11.70 -7.97 -4.13
CA LYS A 18 -12.99 -7.91 -4.88
C LYS A 18 -14.00 -6.97 -4.25
N SER A 19 -13.97 -6.81 -2.92
CA SER A 19 -14.80 -5.86 -2.20
C SER A 19 -14.25 -4.44 -2.35
N LYS A 20 -15.13 -3.44 -2.25
CA LYS A 20 -14.70 -2.03 -2.16
C LYS A 20 -13.97 -1.84 -0.82
N LEU A 21 -12.65 -2.00 -0.82
CA LEU A 21 -11.81 -1.75 0.34
C LEU A 21 -11.76 -0.25 0.63
N ALA A 22 -12.09 0.14 1.85
CA ALA A 22 -11.83 1.45 2.41
C ALA A 22 -10.37 1.54 2.89
N ALA A 23 -9.89 2.75 3.17
CA ALA A 23 -8.52 2.97 3.64
C ALA A 23 -8.18 2.14 4.91
N ARG A 24 -9.15 1.97 5.82
CA ARG A 24 -8.99 1.16 7.04
C ARG A 24 -8.77 -0.32 6.75
N ASP A 25 -9.40 -0.86 5.70
CA ASP A 25 -9.21 -2.26 5.34
C ASP A 25 -7.77 -2.51 4.83
N PHE A 26 -7.19 -1.54 4.12
CA PHE A 26 -5.79 -1.62 3.68
C PHE A 26 -4.82 -1.56 4.85
N GLU A 27 -5.09 -0.69 5.83
CA GLU A 27 -4.31 -0.60 7.05
C GLU A 27 -4.34 -1.93 7.83
N ASP A 28 -5.53 -2.50 8.06
CA ASP A 28 -5.66 -3.76 8.80
C ASP A 28 -4.97 -4.91 8.06
N LEU A 29 -5.07 -4.94 6.73
CA LEU A 29 -4.35 -5.92 5.90
C LEU A 29 -2.82 -5.77 6.03
N LEU A 30 -2.31 -4.54 6.04
CA LEU A 30 -0.88 -4.27 6.20
C LEU A 30 -0.40 -4.73 7.58
N GLN A 31 -1.11 -4.39 8.66
CA GLN A 31 -0.78 -4.77 10.04
C GLN A 31 -0.72 -6.30 10.24
N CYS A 32 -1.53 -7.05 9.49
CA CYS A 32 -1.61 -8.52 9.58
C CYS A 32 -0.79 -9.25 8.50
N SER A 33 -0.06 -8.54 7.65
CA SER A 33 0.53 -9.13 6.44
C SER A 33 1.78 -9.97 6.72
N ILE A 34 2.69 -9.50 7.57
CA ILE A 34 3.99 -10.13 7.86
C ILE A 34 3.90 -11.65 8.09
N PRO A 35 3.07 -12.17 9.01
CA PRO A 35 2.99 -13.62 9.25
C PRO A 35 2.41 -14.41 8.07
N VAL A 36 1.67 -13.78 7.16
CA VAL A 36 1.12 -14.43 5.95
C VAL A 36 2.20 -14.60 4.88
N PHE A 37 3.12 -13.64 4.80
CA PHE A 37 4.22 -13.67 3.84
C PHE A 37 5.43 -14.45 4.32
N ASP A 38 5.57 -14.72 5.63
CA ASP A 38 6.72 -15.42 6.17
C ASP A 38 6.79 -16.88 5.69
N GLY A 39 7.80 -17.17 4.85
CA GLY A 39 8.01 -18.48 4.24
C GLY A 39 7.16 -18.71 2.98
N LEU A 40 6.44 -17.70 2.50
CA LEU A 40 5.59 -17.81 1.32
C LEU A 40 6.41 -17.87 0.02
N MET A 41 7.57 -17.19 0.00
CA MET A 41 8.36 -17.06 -1.22
C MET A 41 9.29 -18.27 -1.42
N PRO A 42 9.55 -18.69 -2.68
CA PRO A 42 10.37 -19.87 -2.97
C PRO A 42 11.82 -19.76 -2.47
N THR A 43 12.37 -18.54 -2.44
CA THR A 43 13.73 -18.29 -1.99
C THR A 43 13.72 -17.46 -0.72
N THR A 44 14.52 -17.84 0.27
CA THR A 44 14.68 -17.11 1.54
C THR A 44 15.10 -15.65 1.32
N SER A 45 15.95 -15.36 0.33
CA SER A 45 16.36 -13.99 0.04
C SER A 45 15.20 -13.10 -0.45
N GLU A 46 14.30 -13.63 -1.29
CA GLU A 46 13.12 -12.90 -1.75
C GLU A 46 12.12 -12.71 -0.60
N ASN A 47 11.94 -13.74 0.23
CA ASN A 47 11.11 -13.69 1.42
C ASN A 47 11.55 -12.56 2.35
N ASN A 48 12.84 -12.51 2.67
CA ASN A 48 13.39 -11.50 3.57
C ASN A 48 13.20 -10.08 3.01
N ILE A 49 13.44 -9.86 1.72
CA ILE A 49 13.21 -8.55 1.09
C ILE A 49 11.74 -8.10 1.23
N ILE A 50 10.80 -9.03 1.07
CA ILE A 50 9.37 -8.73 1.23
C ILE A 50 9.03 -8.46 2.70
N LEU A 51 9.54 -9.26 3.63
CA LEU A 51 9.31 -9.06 5.06
C LEU A 51 9.90 -7.73 5.56
N ASP A 52 11.11 -7.38 5.11
CA ASP A 52 11.77 -6.10 5.42
C ASP A 52 10.94 -4.92 4.86
N LEU A 53 10.45 -5.04 3.61
CA LEU A 53 9.58 -4.04 3.02
C LEU A 53 8.27 -3.87 3.80
N LEU A 54 7.60 -4.98 4.15
CA LEU A 54 6.36 -4.95 4.92
C LEU A 54 6.58 -4.35 6.31
N TRP A 55 7.72 -4.64 6.94
CA TRP A 55 8.11 -4.03 8.20
C TRP A 55 8.28 -2.52 8.07
N ASP A 56 9.01 -2.05 7.07
CA ASP A 56 9.23 -0.62 6.84
C ASP A 56 7.91 0.10 6.50
N GLU A 57 7.01 -0.51 5.71
CA GLU A 57 5.69 0.05 5.44
C GLU A 57 4.85 0.15 6.72
N CYS A 58 4.84 -0.88 7.56
CA CYS A 58 4.15 -0.87 8.85
C CYS A 58 4.70 0.21 9.79
N ALA A 59 6.03 0.31 9.91
CA ALA A 59 6.70 1.29 10.76
C ALA A 59 6.43 2.72 10.27
N TRP A 60 6.55 2.95 8.96
CA TRP A 60 6.26 4.25 8.35
C TRP A 60 4.80 4.66 8.58
N HIS A 61 3.87 3.73 8.35
CA HIS A 61 2.44 4.00 8.52
C HIS A 61 2.06 4.25 9.98
N ALA A 62 2.68 3.53 10.93
CA ALA A 62 2.48 3.77 12.35
C ALA A 62 2.91 5.19 12.76
N LEU A 63 4.05 5.65 12.26
CA LEU A 63 4.55 7.01 12.50
C LEU A 63 3.67 8.06 11.82
N ALA A 64 3.27 7.84 10.58
CA ALA A 64 2.40 8.74 9.82
C ALA A 64 1.02 8.95 10.49
N LYS A 65 0.58 7.99 11.32
CA LYS A 65 -0.70 8.04 12.04
C LYS A 65 -0.60 8.55 13.48
N LEU A 66 0.58 8.91 13.96
CA LEU A 66 0.69 9.49 15.30
C LEU A 66 -0.06 10.82 15.35
N LEU A 67 -0.94 10.96 16.35
CA LEU A 67 -1.73 12.18 16.57
C LEU A 67 -0.89 13.30 17.20
N LEU A 68 0.27 12.95 17.75
CA LEU A 68 1.21 13.86 18.36
C LEU A 68 2.64 13.44 18.01
N HIS A 69 3.40 14.38 17.49
CA HIS A 69 4.81 14.20 17.21
C HIS A 69 5.67 15.01 18.18
N THR A 70 6.82 14.44 18.53
CA THR A 70 7.94 15.15 19.16
C THR A 70 9.05 15.30 18.12
N GLU A 71 10.07 16.12 18.41
CA GLU A 71 11.26 16.22 17.56
C GLU A 71 11.89 14.83 17.31
N THR A 72 11.90 13.97 18.33
CA THR A 72 12.43 12.61 18.22
C THR A 72 11.58 11.75 17.29
N THR A 73 10.24 11.77 17.38
CA THR A 73 9.42 10.93 16.49
C THR A 73 9.42 11.44 15.05
N LEU A 74 9.54 12.75 14.82
CA LEU A 74 9.76 13.29 13.47
C LEU A 74 11.10 12.86 12.90
N HIS A 75 12.17 12.92 13.69
CA HIS A 75 13.48 12.43 13.26
C HIS A 75 13.44 10.93 12.90
N ILE A 76 12.77 10.12 13.72
CA ILE A 76 12.56 8.70 13.41
C ILE A 76 11.75 8.57 12.11
N PHE A 77 10.71 9.39 11.92
CA PHE A 77 9.87 9.33 10.72
C PHE A 77 10.64 9.67 9.44
N ASP A 78 11.53 10.66 9.45
CA ASP A 78 12.44 10.94 8.34
C ASP A 78 13.32 9.73 8.03
N LYS A 79 13.91 9.11 9.06
CA LYS A 79 14.75 7.91 8.89
C LYS A 79 13.97 6.73 8.35
N THR A 80 12.78 6.46 8.87
CA THR A 80 11.91 5.39 8.40
C THR A 80 11.46 5.63 6.96
N THR A 81 11.24 6.89 6.56
CA THR A 81 10.92 7.24 5.15
C THR A 81 12.08 6.91 4.21
N VAL A 82 13.32 7.17 4.63
CA VAL A 82 14.51 6.77 3.86
C VAL A 82 14.65 5.25 3.79
N SER A 83 14.45 4.54 4.91
CA SER A 83 14.47 3.07 4.93
C SER A 83 13.43 2.47 4.00
N LEU A 84 12.17 2.95 4.08
CA LEU A 84 11.10 2.52 3.20
C LEU A 84 11.44 2.74 1.72
N GLY A 85 12.01 3.89 1.37
CA GLY A 85 12.49 4.17 0.01
C GLY A 85 13.54 3.18 -0.47
N ASN A 86 14.49 2.81 0.39
CA ASN A 86 15.51 1.82 0.09
C ASN A 86 14.90 0.42 -0.10
N SER A 87 14.00 0.00 0.78
CA SER A 87 13.31 -1.29 0.71
C SER A 87 12.43 -1.42 -0.54
N LEU A 88 11.70 -0.35 -0.91
CA LEU A 88 10.93 -0.27 -2.15
C LEU A 88 11.85 -0.41 -3.39
N GLN A 89 13.00 0.27 -3.38
CA GLN A 89 13.98 0.17 -4.46
C GLN A 89 14.59 -1.24 -4.55
N GLN A 90 14.91 -1.85 -3.42
CA GLN A 90 15.44 -3.21 -3.35
C GLN A 90 14.42 -4.24 -3.87
N PHE A 91 13.18 -4.17 -3.40
CA PHE A 91 12.08 -5.00 -3.90
C PHE A 91 11.90 -4.86 -5.41
N SER A 92 11.87 -3.62 -5.92
CA SER A 92 11.73 -3.37 -7.36
C SER A 92 12.85 -3.98 -8.19
N ARG A 93 14.09 -3.89 -7.73
CA ARG A 93 15.27 -4.38 -8.46
C ARG A 93 15.41 -5.89 -8.41
N GLN A 94 15.11 -6.49 -7.26
CA GLN A 94 15.49 -7.88 -6.99
C GLN A 94 14.32 -8.86 -7.07
N VAL A 95 13.08 -8.43 -6.76
CA VAL A 95 11.92 -9.32 -6.61
C VAL A 95 10.85 -9.04 -7.64
N ALA A 96 10.42 -7.78 -7.80
CA ALA A 96 9.24 -7.43 -8.58
C ALA A 96 9.27 -7.93 -10.04
N GLY A 97 10.45 -7.91 -10.68
CA GLY A 97 10.63 -8.38 -12.05
C GLY A 97 10.65 -9.91 -12.22
N ARG A 98 10.76 -10.68 -11.14
CA ARG A 98 10.77 -12.15 -11.18
C ARG A 98 9.38 -12.75 -11.33
N TYR A 99 8.34 -12.00 -10.93
CA TYR A 99 6.97 -12.46 -10.92
C TYR A 99 6.16 -11.77 -12.02
N TYR A 100 5.60 -12.58 -12.93
CA TYR A 100 4.69 -12.07 -13.95
C TYR A 100 3.37 -11.65 -13.31
N THR A 101 3.15 -10.35 -13.22
CA THR A 101 1.97 -9.74 -12.61
C THR A 101 1.03 -9.19 -13.70
N THR A 102 -0.27 -9.40 -13.50
CA THR A 102 -1.31 -8.89 -14.41
C THR A 102 -2.34 -8.10 -13.62
N GLU A 103 -3.13 -7.31 -14.33
CA GLU A 103 -4.27 -6.63 -13.71
C GLU A 103 -5.23 -7.63 -13.06
N LEU A 104 -5.77 -7.26 -11.88
CA LEU A 104 -6.81 -8.03 -11.21
C LEU A 104 -8.00 -8.26 -12.17
N PRO A 105 -8.68 -9.43 -12.13
CA PRO A 105 -9.76 -9.75 -13.05
C PRO A 105 -10.88 -8.71 -13.13
N GLN A 106 -11.18 -8.04 -12.01
CA GLN A 106 -12.18 -6.98 -11.95
C GLN A 106 -11.73 -5.71 -12.73
N LYS A 107 -10.44 -5.38 -12.67
CA LYS A 107 -9.87 -4.25 -13.43
C LYS A 107 -9.80 -4.57 -14.91
N GLU A 108 -9.44 -5.80 -15.26
CA GLU A 108 -9.48 -6.30 -16.64
C GLU A 108 -10.90 -6.24 -17.23
N ALA A 109 -11.91 -6.72 -16.49
CA ALA A 109 -13.31 -6.65 -16.91
C ALA A 109 -13.79 -5.20 -17.11
N ALA A 110 -13.48 -4.30 -16.16
CA ALA A 110 -13.82 -2.88 -16.28
C ALA A 110 -13.13 -2.21 -17.48
N ARG A 111 -11.87 -2.57 -17.78
CA ARG A 111 -11.14 -2.10 -18.96
C ARG A 111 -11.78 -2.62 -20.25
N GLY A 112 -12.16 -3.89 -20.29
CA GLY A 112 -12.87 -4.50 -21.41
C GLY A 112 -14.19 -3.79 -21.71
N GLN A 113 -14.97 -3.48 -20.67
CA GLN A 113 -16.22 -2.71 -20.82
C GLN A 113 -15.97 -1.30 -21.39
N ARG A 114 -14.94 -0.58 -20.91
CA ARG A 114 -14.56 0.74 -21.44
C ARG A 114 -14.13 0.68 -22.90
N HIS A 115 -13.32 -0.31 -23.27
CA HIS A 115 -12.91 -0.50 -24.67
C HIS A 115 -14.10 -0.86 -25.58
N ALA A 116 -15.01 -1.70 -25.11
CA ALA A 116 -16.22 -2.06 -25.87
C ALA A 116 -17.17 -0.86 -26.05
N ALA A 117 -17.22 0.06 -25.09
CA ALA A 117 -17.98 1.30 -25.20
C ALA A 117 -17.36 2.28 -26.23
N LEU A 118 -16.03 2.31 -26.33
CA LEU A 118 -15.29 3.17 -27.28
C LEU A 118 -15.27 2.59 -28.70
N VAL A 119 -15.18 1.27 -28.84
CA VAL A 119 -15.13 0.55 -30.12
C VAL A 119 -16.44 -0.21 -30.29
N LYS A 120 -17.47 0.48 -30.81
CA LYS A 120 -18.74 -0.16 -31.23
C LYS A 120 -18.40 -1.36 -32.14
N LYS A 121 -18.55 -2.59 -31.63
CA LYS A 121 -18.34 -3.90 -32.31
C LYS A 121 -16.92 -4.50 -32.39
N ALA A 122 -16.21 -4.67 -31.27
CA ALA A 122 -15.23 -5.76 -31.20
C ALA A 122 -15.15 -6.37 -29.80
N ILE A 123 -15.79 -7.54 -29.61
CA ILE A 123 -15.57 -8.38 -28.44
C ILE A 123 -14.26 -9.13 -28.66
N LYS A 124 -13.13 -8.45 -28.47
CA LYS A 124 -11.85 -9.12 -28.27
C LYS A 124 -11.72 -9.36 -26.76
N LYS A 125 -11.65 -10.63 -26.33
CA LYS A 125 -11.19 -10.96 -24.97
C LYS A 125 -9.72 -10.54 -24.89
N ILE A 126 -9.49 -9.30 -24.48
CA ILE A 126 -8.15 -8.80 -24.18
C ILE A 126 -7.75 -9.51 -22.90
N GLY A 127 -6.83 -10.47 -22.98
CA GLY A 127 -6.33 -11.17 -21.79
C GLY A 127 -5.68 -10.22 -20.77
N GLY A 128 -5.28 -10.79 -19.64
CA GLY A 128 -4.64 -10.07 -18.53
C GLY A 128 -3.51 -9.18 -19.02
N LYS A 129 -3.67 -7.86 -18.83
CA LYS A 129 -2.63 -6.88 -19.20
C LYS A 129 -1.52 -6.98 -18.15
N ALA A 130 -0.29 -7.18 -18.60
CA ALA A 130 0.88 -7.15 -17.73
C ALA A 130 0.92 -5.84 -16.95
N LYS A 131 1.13 -5.93 -15.64
CA LYS A 131 1.11 -4.79 -14.72
C LYS A 131 2.34 -4.85 -13.81
N PRO A 132 3.53 -4.47 -14.33
CA PRO A 132 4.73 -4.44 -13.51
C PRO A 132 4.60 -3.41 -12.39
N PHE A 133 5.36 -3.64 -11.32
CA PHE A 133 5.53 -2.67 -10.25
C PHE A 133 6.14 -1.37 -10.80
N ASN A 134 5.64 -0.22 -10.35
CA ASN A 134 6.11 1.09 -10.80
C ASN A 134 6.43 1.97 -9.57
N LEU A 135 7.70 2.35 -9.44
CA LEU A 135 8.17 3.25 -8.40
C LEU A 135 7.90 4.72 -8.71
N ASP A 136 7.82 5.07 -10.00
CA ASP A 136 7.68 6.46 -10.46
C ASP A 136 6.20 6.88 -10.43
N THR A 137 5.62 6.91 -9.23
CA THR A 137 4.27 7.37 -9.00
C THR A 137 4.26 8.53 -8.02
N CYS A 138 3.41 9.52 -8.28
CA CYS A 138 3.23 10.67 -7.38
C CYS A 138 2.96 10.24 -5.93
N LYS A 139 2.26 9.12 -5.72
CA LYS A 139 1.96 8.58 -4.38
C LYS A 139 3.20 8.17 -3.61
N LEU A 140 4.15 7.53 -4.29
CA LEU A 140 5.40 7.10 -3.66
C LEU A 140 6.33 8.30 -3.41
N HIS A 141 6.39 9.25 -4.36
CA HIS A 141 7.16 10.47 -4.16
C HIS A 141 6.63 11.32 -3.00
N SER A 142 5.30 11.39 -2.83
CA SER A 142 4.71 12.16 -1.73
C SER A 142 5.01 11.60 -0.34
N LEU A 143 5.47 10.34 -0.21
CA LEU A 143 5.82 9.77 1.10
C LEU A 143 6.94 10.57 1.79
N GLY A 144 7.88 11.12 1.01
CA GLY A 144 8.96 11.98 1.49
C GLY A 144 8.48 13.29 2.13
N ASP A 145 7.31 13.77 1.71
CA ASP A 145 6.82 15.08 2.13
C ASP A 145 6.03 15.02 3.45
N TYR A 146 5.69 13.82 3.95
CA TYR A 146 4.83 13.68 5.14
C TYR A 146 5.45 14.29 6.39
N ALA A 147 6.71 13.97 6.70
CA ALA A 147 7.37 14.47 7.90
C ALA A 147 7.51 16.00 7.87
N ALA A 148 7.90 16.56 6.73
CA ALA A 148 7.99 18.00 6.53
C ALA A 148 6.62 18.68 6.63
N ALA A 149 5.57 18.08 6.05
CA ALA A 149 4.21 18.58 6.16
C ALA A 149 3.71 18.59 7.61
N ILE A 150 3.96 17.52 8.37
CA ILE A 150 3.60 17.44 9.79
C ILE A 150 4.38 18.46 10.61
N HIS A 151 5.67 18.68 10.31
CA HIS A 151 6.45 19.70 10.99
C HIS A 151 5.90 21.12 10.72
N MET A 152 5.49 21.41 9.49
CA MET A 152 5.04 22.75 9.10
C MET A 152 3.58 23.05 9.49
N PHE A 153 2.71 22.04 9.41
CA PHE A 153 1.26 22.23 9.54
C PHE A 153 0.63 21.43 10.68
N GLY A 154 1.41 20.65 11.42
CA GLY A 154 0.89 19.69 12.39
C GLY A 154 0.25 18.47 11.73
N THR A 155 -0.27 17.58 12.56
CA THR A 155 -0.88 16.32 12.11
C THR A 155 -2.23 16.56 11.45
N THR A 156 -2.55 15.81 10.39
CA THR A 156 -3.73 16.07 9.55
C THR A 156 -5.06 15.59 10.15
N ASP A 157 -5.01 14.80 11.21
CA ASP A 157 -6.15 14.18 11.91
C ASP A 157 -6.95 15.18 12.76
N ASN A 158 -6.42 16.37 13.06
CA ASN A 158 -7.08 17.38 13.90
C ASN A 158 -7.87 18.45 13.11
N TYR A 159 -7.93 18.37 11.78
CA TYR A 159 -8.71 19.31 10.97
C TYR A 159 -10.17 18.87 10.87
N THR A 160 -11.04 19.37 11.76
CA THR A 160 -12.48 19.31 11.54
C THR A 160 -12.91 20.45 10.62
N THR A 161 -13.57 20.11 9.51
CA THR A 161 -14.26 21.09 8.65
C THR A 161 -15.71 21.31 9.07
N GLN A 162 -16.13 20.70 10.19
CA GLN A 162 -17.47 20.85 10.71
C GLN A 162 -17.64 22.26 11.27
N ILE A 163 -18.49 23.06 10.62
CA ILE A 163 -18.93 24.36 11.15
C ILE A 163 -19.66 24.05 12.46
N VAL A 164 -19.11 24.54 13.57
CA VAL A 164 -19.77 24.47 14.88
C VAL A 164 -21.05 25.31 14.77
N SER A 165 -22.21 24.64 14.82
CA SER A 165 -23.53 25.27 14.87
C SER A 165 -23.91 25.59 16.31
#